data_AF-A0A060YQ33-F1
#
_entry.id   AF-A0A060YQ33-F1
#
_cell.length_a   1.000
_cell.length_b   1.000
_cell.length_c   1.000
_cell.angle_alpha   90.00
_cell.angle_beta   90.00
_cell.angle_gamma   90.00
#
_symmetry.space_group_name_H-M   'P 1'
#
loop_
_entity.id
_entity.type
_entity.pdbx_description
1 polymer ?
#
loop_
_entity_poly.entity_id
_entity_poly.type
_entity_poly.pdbx_seq_one_letter_code
_entity_poly.pdbx_strand_id
1 'polypeptide(L)'
;MKYWSCCKKKTSDFNTFLSQEGCSRGNHLWRKKDTGKTVVPCRFDWHQTGSQVIISIYAKNSLPDVSYVEGNSCMVRHTVLYN
;
A
#
# COMPACT_ATOMS: atom_id res chain seq x y z
N MET A 1 -15.20 3.41 24.89
CA MET A 1 -15.20 4.82 24.41
C MET A 1 -14.61 4.87 23.03
N LYS A 2 -15.22 5.65 22.13
CA LYS A 2 -14.72 5.89 20.77
C LYS A 2 -13.83 7.14 20.80
N TYR A 3 -12.67 7.08 20.15
CA TYR A 3 -11.71 8.19 20.09
C TYR A 3 -10.71 7.98 18.95
N TRP A 4 -10.15 9.08 18.44
CA TRP A 4 -9.02 9.06 17.52
C TRP A 4 -7.72 8.93 18.31
N SER A 5 -6.78 8.10 17.88
CA SER A 5 -5.50 7.89 18.59
C SER A 5 -4.70 9.19 18.77
N CYS A 6 -4.87 10.16 17.87
CA CYS A 6 -4.26 11.48 17.94
C CYS A 6 -4.98 12.47 18.87
N CYS A 7 -6.20 12.19 19.32
CA CYS A 7 -7.02 13.14 20.08
C CYS A 7 -7.36 12.64 21.49
N LYS A 8 -7.35 13.55 22.48
CA LYS A 8 -7.62 13.22 23.90
C LYS A 8 -9.11 13.14 24.26
N LYS A 9 -9.99 13.66 23.40
CA LYS A 9 -11.45 13.61 23.61
C LYS A 9 -11.96 12.18 23.40
N LYS A 10 -12.69 11.67 24.39
CA LYS A 10 -13.31 10.34 24.38
C LYS A 10 -14.82 10.48 24.50
N THR A 11 -15.56 9.81 23.63
CA THR A 11 -17.03 9.84 23.65
C THR A 11 -17.61 8.43 23.80
N SER A 12 -18.81 8.33 24.36
CA SER A 12 -19.60 7.09 24.39
C SER A 12 -20.55 7.01 23.20
N ASP A 13 -21.16 8.13 22.82
CA ASP A 13 -22.07 8.24 21.67
C ASP A 13 -21.32 8.24 20.32
N PHE A 14 -21.87 7.50 19.35
CA PHE A 14 -21.25 7.30 18.05
C PHE A 14 -21.39 8.52 17.13
N ASN A 15 -22.53 9.21 17.15
CA ASN A 15 -22.73 10.40 16.33
C ASN A 15 -21.81 11.53 16.78
N THR A 16 -21.63 11.69 18.09
CA THR A 16 -20.70 12.64 18.70
C THR A 16 -19.25 12.35 18.33
N PHE A 17 -18.89 11.07 18.18
CA PHE A 17 -17.57 10.67 17.68
C PHE A 17 -17.35 11.08 16.22
N LEU A 18 -18.35 10.87 15.35
CA LEU A 18 -18.29 11.24 13.94
C LEU A 18 -18.25 12.76 13.72
N SER A 19 -18.95 13.52 14.55
CA SER A 19 -18.97 14.98 14.49
C SER A 19 -17.74 15.63 15.15
N GLN A 20 -16.83 14.85 15.74
CA GLN A 20 -15.67 15.40 16.44
C GLN A 20 -14.68 16.02 15.43
N GLU A 21 -14.42 17.31 15.57
CA GLU A 21 -13.39 18.00 14.78
C GLU A 21 -11.97 17.45 15.02
N GLY A 22 -11.14 17.51 13.99
CA GLY A 22 -9.73 17.13 14.07
C GLY A 22 -8.95 18.00 15.06
N CYS A 23 -8.12 17.37 15.89
CA CYS A 23 -7.34 18.06 16.92
C CYS A 23 -6.06 18.75 16.40
N SER A 24 -5.65 18.49 15.16
CA SER A 24 -4.54 19.18 14.50
C SER A 24 -4.85 19.40 13.01
N ARG A 25 -4.27 20.47 12.45
CA ARG A 25 -4.32 20.77 11.01
C ARG A 25 -2.89 20.76 10.49
N GLY A 26 -2.68 20.21 9.30
CA GLY A 26 -1.36 20.14 8.68
C GLY A 26 -1.47 19.82 7.20
N ASN A 27 -0.37 20.00 6.46
CA ASN A 27 -0.32 19.60 5.07
C ASN A 27 -0.32 18.07 4.99
N HIS A 28 -1.37 17.50 4.39
CA HIS A 28 -1.37 16.09 4.06
C HIS A 28 -0.31 15.85 2.97
N LEU A 29 0.83 15.30 3.36
CA LEU A 29 1.79 14.73 2.42
C LEU A 29 1.21 13.40 1.91
N TRP A 30 0.29 13.48 0.94
CA TRP A 30 -0.18 12.31 0.20
C TRP A 30 0.96 11.57 -0.50
N ARG A 31 2.05 12.29 -0.79
CA ARG A 31 3.30 11.77 -1.32
C ARG A 31 4.41 12.10 -0.32
N LYS A 32 5.07 11.09 0.24
CA LYS A 32 6.32 11.29 0.99
C LYS A 32 7.35 11.92 0.05
N LYS A 33 8.12 12.89 0.54
CA LYS A 33 9.27 13.41 -0.22
C LYS A 33 10.25 12.26 -0.44
N ASP A 34 10.74 12.14 -1.66
CA ASP A 34 11.61 11.07 -2.13
C ASP A 34 13.04 11.26 -1.58
N THR A 35 13.19 11.26 -0.25
CA THR A 35 14.48 11.41 0.42
C THR A 35 15.22 10.07 0.43
N GLY A 36 15.62 9.63 -0.77
CA GLY A 36 16.44 8.43 -0.96
C GLY A 36 15.71 7.13 -0.64
N LYS A 37 14.74 6.74 -1.49
CA LYS A 37 14.09 5.42 -1.43
C LYS A 37 15.15 4.32 -1.34
N THR A 38 15.23 3.66 -0.19
CA THR A 38 15.68 2.27 -0.15
C THR A 38 14.73 1.48 -1.03
N VAL A 39 15.26 0.73 -2.00
CA VAL A 39 14.45 -0.14 -2.84
C VAL A 39 13.85 -1.20 -1.91
N VAL A 40 12.58 -1.03 -1.55
CA VAL A 40 11.84 -2.04 -0.79
C VAL A 40 11.29 -3.03 -1.80
N PRO A 41 11.53 -4.35 -1.64
CA PRO A 41 10.95 -5.34 -2.52
C PRO A 41 9.42 -5.23 -2.50
N CYS A 42 8.79 -5.32 -3.67
CA CYS A 42 7.34 -5.34 -3.76
C CYS A 42 6.79 -6.49 -2.91
N ARG A 43 5.70 -6.24 -2.17
CA ARG A 43 4.92 -7.35 -1.62
C ARG A 43 4.36 -8.13 -2.80
N PHE A 44 4.45 -9.45 -2.72
CA PHE A 44 3.78 -10.33 -3.66
C PHE A 44 3.13 -11.49 -2.90
N ASP A 45 2.20 -12.14 -3.56
CA ASP A 45 1.54 -13.36 -3.10
C ASP A 45 1.37 -14.28 -4.31
N TRP A 46 1.29 -15.58 -4.07
CA TRP A 46 1.09 -16.55 -5.13
C TRP A 46 0.24 -17.72 -4.65
N HIS A 47 -0.52 -18.26 -5.58
CA HIS A 47 -1.21 -19.53 -5.40
C HIS A 47 -1.22 -20.31 -6.71
N GLN A 48 -1.51 -21.60 -6.62
CA GLN A 48 -1.63 -22.46 -7.79
C GLN A 48 -2.95 -23.21 -7.78
N THR A 49 -3.45 -23.49 -8.98
CA THR A 49 -4.54 -24.42 -9.25
C THR A 49 -3.97 -25.65 -9.96
N GLY A 50 -4.82 -26.58 -10.40
CA GLY A 50 -4.35 -27.75 -11.16
C GLY A 50 -3.69 -27.41 -12.51
N SER A 51 -3.96 -26.24 -13.08
CA SER A 51 -3.48 -25.85 -14.42
C SER A 51 -2.75 -24.52 -14.48
N GLN A 52 -2.78 -23.71 -13.43
CA GLN A 52 -2.27 -22.34 -13.46
C GLN A 52 -1.54 -22.01 -12.17
N VAL A 53 -0.47 -21.23 -12.30
CA VAL A 53 0.16 -20.49 -11.19
C VAL A 53 -0.22 -19.03 -11.35
N ILE A 54 -0.75 -18.43 -10.29
CA ILE A 54 -1.23 -17.05 -10.27
C ILE A 54 -0.35 -16.27 -9.29
N ILE A 55 0.33 -15.24 -9.78
CA ILE A 55 1.23 -14.39 -9.01
C ILE A 55 0.64 -12.98 -8.96
N SER A 56 0.41 -12.48 -7.75
CA SER A 56 -0.13 -11.15 -7.49
C SER A 56 0.96 -10.24 -6.94
N ILE A 57 1.34 -9.19 -7.68
CA ILE A 57 2.39 -8.25 -7.28
C ILE A 57 1.74 -6.92 -6.92
N TYR A 58 1.99 -6.45 -5.70
CA TYR A 58 1.42 -5.20 -5.19
C TYR A 58 2.43 -4.07 -5.35
N ALA A 59 2.33 -3.35 -6.47
CA ALA A 59 3.18 -2.21 -6.78
C ALA A 59 2.34 -0.92 -6.90
N LYS A 60 2.76 0.13 -6.18
CA LYS A 60 2.19 1.48 -6.33
C LYS A 60 3.10 2.30 -7.24
N ASN A 61 2.50 3.11 -8.11
CA ASN A 61 3.24 3.99 -9.03
C ASN A 61 4.16 3.22 -10.01
N SER A 62 3.79 1.99 -10.37
CA SER A 62 4.51 1.23 -11.38
C SER A 62 4.26 1.79 -12.78
N LEU A 63 5.22 1.56 -13.67
CA LEU A 63 5.13 1.86 -15.10
C LEU A 63 4.87 0.55 -15.86
N PRO A 64 3.63 0.22 -16.24
CA PRO A 64 3.29 -1.06 -16.84
C PRO A 64 4.00 -1.32 -18.16
N ASP A 65 4.16 -0.28 -18.99
CA ASP A 65 4.69 -0.39 -20.36
C ASP A 65 6.17 -0.78 -20.43
N VAL A 66 6.91 -0.55 -19.34
CA VAL A 66 8.35 -0.85 -19.24
C VAL A 66 8.64 -1.90 -18.16
N SER A 67 7.63 -2.32 -17.40
CA SER A 67 7.73 -3.46 -16.50
C SER A 67 7.53 -4.74 -17.29
N TYR A 68 8.19 -5.83 -16.90
CA TYR A 68 8.16 -7.05 -17.66
C TYR A 68 8.29 -8.30 -16.79
N VAL A 69 7.93 -9.44 -17.38
CA VAL A 69 7.96 -10.76 -16.75
C VAL A 69 8.71 -11.71 -17.66
N GLU A 70 9.65 -12.45 -17.11
CA GLU A 70 10.42 -13.48 -17.80
C GLU A 70 10.27 -14.80 -17.06
N GLY A 71 10.16 -15.90 -17.78
CA GLY A 71 10.00 -17.22 -17.20
C GLY A 71 10.79 -18.28 -17.93
N ASN A 72 11.26 -19.30 -17.19
CA ASN A 72 11.75 -20.55 -17.73
C ASN A 72 11.03 -21.74 -17.05
N SER A 73 11.49 -22.96 -17.28
CA SER A 73 10.84 -24.18 -16.77
C SER A 73 10.77 -24.27 -15.24
N CYS A 74 11.57 -23.50 -14.49
CA CYS A 74 11.64 -23.59 -13.03
C CYS A 74 11.57 -22.25 -12.29
N MET A 75 11.63 -21.12 -13.00
CA MET A 75 11.69 -19.79 -12.40
C MET A 75 10.86 -18.79 -13.20
N VAL A 76 10.08 -17.98 -12.49
CA VAL A 76 9.47 -16.77 -13.00
C VAL A 76 10.10 -15.58 -12.30
N ARG A 77 10.58 -14.61 -13.08
CA ARG A 77 11.15 -13.34 -12.62
C ARG A 77 10.25 -12.20 -13.07
N HIS A 78 9.96 -11.30 -12.15
CA HIS A 78 9.19 -10.09 -12.41
C HIS A 78 10.06 -8.86 -12.13
N THR A 79 10.05 -7.92 -13.07
CA THR A 79 10.77 -6.65 -12.94
C THR A 79 9.77 -5.52 -13.02
N VAL A 80 9.59 -4.82 -11.90
CA VAL A 80 8.65 -3.69 -11.78
C VAL A 80 9.44 -2.39 -11.74
N LEU A 81 9.22 -1.53 -12.73
CA LEU A 81 9.78 -0.18 -12.77
C LEU A 81 8.76 0.82 -12.22
N TYR A 82 9.25 1.83 -11.52
CA TYR A 82 8.43 2.88 -10.90
C TYR A 82 9.10 4.24 -11.04
N ASN A 83 8.30 5.31 -10.97
CA ASN A 83 8.79 6.69 -10.87
C ASN A 83 9.22 7.07 -9.45
#